data_AF-A0A1F3IPQ0-F1
#
_entry.id   AF-A0A1F3IPQ0-F1
#
_cell.length_a   1.000
_cell.length_b   1.000
_cell.length_c   1.000
_cell.angle_alpha   90.00
_cell.angle_beta   90.00
_cell.angle_gamma   90.00
#
_symmetry.space_group_name_H-M   'P 1'
#
loop_
_entity.id
_entity.type
_entity.pdbx_description
1 polymer ?
#
loop_
_entity_poly.entity_id
_entity_poly.type
_entity_poly.pdbx_seq_one_letter_code
_entity_poly.pdbx_strand_id
1 'polypeptide(L)'
;MKIEEYIRQNRNKLDVENADEDFLWAGISQSFIKPKRSKRMVVLQIAASVLLFIGLSYAVFELSIIRNNQELILKNIDPKLARQEAQFQKQINTYYNTLIKTNFDKDQLATSFNELQNIDDMIHQYSEDLKNHGANPKILNSLMDLYQKKILVLDRMLNEIEKNKNYENNKTQI
;
A
#
# COMPACT_ATOMS: atom_id res chain seq x y z
N MET A 1 71.38 -35.26 -14.28
CA MET A 1 69.95 -35.61 -14.31
C MET A 1 69.82 -37.12 -14.33
N LYS A 2 69.22 -37.75 -13.30
CA LYS A 2 69.01 -39.23 -13.27
C LYS A 2 67.68 -39.66 -12.61
N ILE A 3 66.90 -38.72 -12.08
CA ILE A 3 65.62 -39.01 -11.39
C ILE A 3 64.50 -39.27 -12.39
N GLU A 4 64.44 -38.52 -13.49
CA GLU A 4 63.40 -38.70 -14.51
C GLU A 4 63.45 -40.10 -15.15
N GLU A 5 64.65 -40.57 -15.52
CA GLU A 5 64.85 -41.93 -16.04
C GLU A 5 64.50 -43.00 -15.00
N TYR A 6 64.83 -42.78 -13.73
CA TYR A 6 64.49 -43.70 -12.65
C TYR A 6 62.98 -43.82 -12.45
N ILE A 7 62.25 -42.70 -12.45
CA ILE A 7 60.78 -42.68 -12.35
C ILE A 7 60.16 -43.36 -13.57
N ARG A 8 60.68 -43.09 -14.78
CA ARG A 8 60.13 -43.64 -16.02
C ARG A 8 60.32 -45.15 -16.11
N GLN A 9 61.46 -45.68 -15.68
CA GLN A 9 61.74 -47.12 -15.68
C GLN A 9 61.01 -47.87 -14.56
N ASN A 10 60.70 -47.21 -13.44
CA ASN A 10 60.06 -47.84 -12.30
C ASN A 10 58.57 -47.48 -12.13
N ARG A 11 57.94 -46.80 -13.11
CA ARG A 11 56.54 -46.36 -13.04
C ARG A 11 55.58 -47.46 -12.59
N ASN A 12 55.68 -48.64 -13.19
CA ASN A 12 54.81 -49.78 -12.87
C ASN A 12 55.00 -50.33 -11.45
N LYS A 13 56.13 -50.03 -10.79
CA LYS A 13 56.40 -50.38 -9.38
C LYS A 13 55.99 -49.27 -8.41
N LEU A 14 55.78 -48.06 -8.94
CA LEU A 14 55.38 -46.88 -8.17
C LEU A 14 53.85 -46.72 -8.15
N ASP A 15 53.15 -47.17 -9.21
CA ASP A 15 51.69 -47.34 -9.24
C ASP A 15 51.29 -48.64 -8.49
N VAL A 16 51.40 -48.60 -7.15
CA VAL A 16 51.04 -49.74 -6.27
C VAL A 16 49.55 -49.75 -5.94
N GLU A 17 48.89 -48.60 -6.05
CA GLU A 17 47.48 -48.41 -5.68
C GLU A 17 46.66 -48.07 -6.93
N ASN A 18 45.72 -48.93 -7.28
CA ASN A 18 44.64 -48.55 -8.20
C ASN A 18 43.57 -47.83 -7.39
N ALA A 19 43.15 -46.66 -7.84
CA ALA A 19 42.04 -45.96 -7.20
C ALA A 19 40.78 -46.84 -7.26
N ASP A 20 40.06 -46.92 -6.14
CA ASP A 20 38.74 -47.58 -6.10
C ASP A 20 37.75 -46.71 -6.88
N GLU A 21 37.64 -46.99 -8.17
CA GLU A 21 36.77 -46.24 -9.09
C GLU A 21 35.32 -46.32 -8.64
N ASP A 22 34.86 -47.46 -8.12
CA ASP A 22 33.47 -47.64 -7.67
C ASP A 22 33.15 -46.71 -6.49
N PHE A 23 34.08 -46.56 -5.54
CA PHE A 23 33.94 -45.62 -4.44
C PHE A 23 33.93 -44.15 -4.90
N LEU A 24 34.80 -43.79 -5.84
CA LEU A 24 34.84 -42.44 -6.42
C LEU A 24 33.55 -42.11 -7.20
N TRP A 25 33.05 -43.06 -7.98
CA TRP A 25 31.80 -42.89 -8.74
C TRP A 25 30.56 -42.88 -7.85
N ALA A 26 30.55 -43.61 -6.73
CA ALA A 26 29.46 -43.58 -5.77
C ALA A 26 29.24 -42.17 -5.19
N GLY A 27 30.32 -41.50 -4.74
CA GLY A 27 30.24 -40.13 -4.21
C GLY A 27 29.78 -39.11 -5.27
N ILE A 28 30.23 -39.28 -6.52
CA ILE A 28 29.83 -38.42 -7.65
C ILE A 28 28.34 -38.63 -7.98
N SER A 29 27.88 -39.87 -8.06
CA SER A 29 26.48 -40.21 -8.41
C SER A 29 25.46 -39.62 -7.41
N GLN A 30 25.83 -39.56 -6.14
CA GLN A 30 24.96 -39.07 -5.08
C GLN A 30 24.73 -37.56 -5.15
N SER A 31 25.68 -36.81 -5.72
CA SER A 31 25.57 -35.35 -5.93
C SER A 31 24.55 -34.96 -7.02
N PHE A 32 24.20 -35.90 -7.91
CA PHE A 32 23.23 -35.67 -9.00
C PHE A 32 21.78 -36.00 -8.62
N ILE A 33 21.55 -36.68 -7.49
CA ILE A 33 20.21 -37.03 -7.02
C ILE A 33 19.63 -35.85 -6.25
N LYS A 34 19.15 -34.82 -6.98
CA LYS A 34 18.30 -33.79 -6.37
C LYS A 34 16.97 -34.43 -5.97
N PRO A 35 16.51 -34.30 -4.71
CA PRO A 35 15.20 -34.80 -4.33
C PRO A 35 14.15 -34.10 -5.18
N LYS A 36 13.35 -34.88 -5.92
CA LYS A 36 12.21 -34.36 -6.71
C LYS A 36 11.24 -33.70 -5.73
N ARG A 37 11.32 -32.38 -5.59
CA ARG A 37 10.31 -31.61 -4.84
C ARG A 37 8.95 -31.87 -5.48
N SER A 38 8.00 -32.32 -4.67
CA SER A 38 6.64 -32.56 -5.12
C SER A 38 6.07 -31.27 -5.72
N LYS A 39 5.62 -31.33 -6.98
CA LYS A 39 4.97 -30.20 -7.66
C LYS A 39 3.83 -29.62 -6.81
N ARG A 40 3.13 -30.48 -6.06
CA ARG A 40 2.05 -30.10 -5.14
C ARG A 40 2.55 -29.23 -3.99
N MET A 41 3.73 -29.52 -3.43
CA MET A 41 4.36 -28.71 -2.38
C MET A 41 4.78 -27.33 -2.89
N VAL A 42 5.31 -27.26 -4.12
CA VAL A 42 5.70 -25.99 -4.75
C VAL A 42 4.48 -25.11 -4.98
N VAL A 43 3.38 -25.67 -5.50
CA VAL A 43 2.12 -24.93 -5.70
C VAL A 43 1.55 -24.43 -4.37
N LEU A 44 1.59 -25.25 -3.32
CA LEU A 44 1.12 -24.86 -1.98
C LEU A 44 1.96 -23.73 -1.37
N GLN A 45 3.28 -23.76 -1.56
CA GLN A 45 4.18 -22.69 -1.09
C GLN A 45 3.92 -21.37 -1.83
N ILE A 46 3.68 -21.42 -3.14
CA ILE A 46 3.36 -20.23 -3.94
C ILE A 46 2.01 -19.65 -3.49
N ALA A 47 0.97 -20.48 -3.35
CA ALA A 47 -0.34 -20.04 -2.92
C ALA A 47 -0.32 -19.39 -1.52
N ALA A 48 0.40 -20.00 -0.57
CA ALA A 48 0.57 -19.43 0.77
C ALA A 48 1.29 -18.07 0.75
N SER A 49 2.28 -17.92 -0.12
CA SER A 49 3.02 -16.66 -0.29
C SER A 49 2.11 -15.56 -0.86
N VAL A 50 1.30 -15.89 -1.87
CA VAL A 50 0.33 -14.95 -2.46
C VAL A 50 -0.72 -14.51 -1.43
N LEU A 51 -1.27 -15.45 -0.65
CA LEU A 51 -2.23 -15.13 0.41
C LEU A 51 -1.61 -14.24 1.50
N LEU A 52 -0.35 -14.49 1.88
CA LEU A 52 0.39 -13.61 2.80
C LEU A 52 0.59 -12.21 2.23
N PHE A 53 0.96 -12.09 0.96
CA PHE A 53 1.12 -10.79 0.29
C PHE A 53 -0.21 -10.03 0.24
N ILE A 54 -1.30 -10.68 -0.13
CA ILE A 54 -2.63 -10.05 -0.16
C ILE A 54 -3.06 -9.62 1.25
N GLY A 55 -2.89 -10.50 2.25
CA GLY A 55 -3.22 -10.20 3.64
C GLY A 55 -2.39 -9.06 4.22
N LEU A 56 -1.08 -9.05 3.98
CA LEU A 56 -0.19 -7.96 4.40
C LEU A 56 -0.52 -6.67 3.67
N SER A 57 -0.79 -6.72 2.37
CA SER A 57 -1.14 -5.53 1.60
C SER A 57 -2.47 -4.93 2.08
N TYR A 58 -3.44 -5.76 2.43
CA TYR A 58 -4.71 -5.32 3.01
C TYR A 58 -4.52 -4.72 4.42
N ALA A 59 -3.71 -5.38 5.27
CA ALA A 59 -3.38 -4.87 6.60
C ALA A 59 -2.61 -3.54 6.55
N VAL A 60 -1.67 -3.39 5.61
CA VAL A 60 -0.93 -2.15 5.38
C VAL A 60 -1.85 -1.04 4.85
N PHE A 61 -2.81 -1.37 3.98
CA PHE A 61 -3.80 -0.42 3.48
C PHE A 61 -4.71 0.11 4.60
N GLU A 62 -5.29 -0.79 5.41
CA GLU A 62 -6.06 -0.43 6.62
C GLU A 62 -5.23 0.43 7.59
N LEU A 63 -3.99 0.02 7.86
CA LEU A 63 -3.10 0.76 8.75
C LEU A 63 -2.71 2.12 8.18
N SER A 64 -2.59 2.26 6.86
CA SER A 64 -2.27 3.52 6.19
C SER A 64 -3.46 4.49 6.20
N ILE A 65 -4.69 3.98 6.10
CA ILE A 65 -5.89 4.80 6.28
C ILE A 65 -5.98 5.32 7.73
N ILE A 66 -5.62 4.49 8.71
CA ILE A 66 -5.61 4.85 10.14
C ILE A 66 -4.44 5.80 10.48
N ARG A 67 -3.27 5.60 9.85
CA ARG A 67 -2.06 6.43 9.99
C ARG A 67 -1.94 7.54 8.95
N ASN A 68 -3.04 7.98 8.35
CA ASN A 68 -3.06 9.26 7.65
C ASN A 68 -2.97 10.37 8.71
N ASN A 69 -1.80 10.48 9.36
CA ASN A 69 -1.30 11.68 9.99
C ASN A 69 -1.12 12.67 8.84
N GLN A 70 -2.23 13.22 8.35
CA GLN A 70 -2.19 14.44 7.57
C GLN A 70 -1.43 15.43 8.43
N GLU A 71 -0.21 15.78 8.01
CA GLU A 71 0.55 16.81 8.69
C GLU A 71 -0.31 18.06 8.71
N LEU A 72 -0.77 18.43 9.90
CA LEU A 72 -1.60 19.61 10.09
C LEU A 72 -0.78 20.82 9.64
N ILE A 73 -1.26 21.48 8.59
CA ILE A 73 -0.61 22.62 7.96
C ILE A 73 -0.41 23.74 8.99
N LEU A 74 -1.36 23.88 9.92
CA LEU A 74 -1.38 24.94 10.92
C LEU A 74 -0.66 24.59 12.23
N LYS A 75 -0.10 23.38 12.34
CA LYS A 75 0.63 22.93 13.55
C LYS A 75 1.77 23.87 13.93
N ASN A 76 2.48 24.41 12.95
CA ASN A 76 3.64 25.27 13.16
C ASN A 76 3.27 26.76 13.31
N ILE A 77 1.98 27.12 13.21
CA ILE A 77 1.50 28.51 13.26
C ILE A 77 0.81 28.81 14.58
N ASP A 78 -0.27 28.09 14.88
CA ASP A 78 -1.04 28.28 16.10
C ASP A 78 -1.64 26.95 16.56
N PRO A 79 -1.34 26.48 17.79
CA PRO A 79 -1.93 25.26 18.35
C PRO A 79 -3.46 25.22 18.34
N LYS A 80 -4.15 26.37 18.48
CA LYS A 80 -5.61 26.45 18.44
C LYS A 80 -6.13 26.19 17.04
N LEU A 81 -5.52 26.80 16.02
CA LEU A 81 -5.87 26.59 14.63
C LEU A 81 -5.55 25.16 14.17
N ALA A 82 -4.43 24.60 14.62
CA ALA A 82 -4.09 23.20 14.37
C ALA A 82 -5.15 22.22 14.92
N ARG A 83 -5.69 22.49 16.12
CA ARG A 83 -6.80 21.68 16.68
C ARG A 83 -8.05 21.79 15.81
N GLN A 84 -8.37 22.98 15.34
CA GLN A 84 -9.54 23.21 14.49
C GLN A 84 -9.39 22.51 13.13
N GLU A 85 -8.21 22.61 12.50
CA GLU A 85 -7.87 21.87 11.28
C GLU A 85 -8.02 20.35 11.50
N ALA A 86 -7.51 19.83 12.61
CA ALA A 86 -7.64 18.41 12.94
C ALA A 86 -9.10 17.97 13.09
N GLN A 87 -9.95 18.81 13.69
CA GLN A 87 -11.39 18.55 13.79
C GLN A 87 -12.05 18.52 12.41
N PHE A 88 -11.73 19.46 11.54
CA PHE A 88 -12.25 19.48 10.18
C PHE A 88 -11.81 18.25 9.39
N GLN A 89 -10.52 17.91 9.39
CA GLN A 89 -9.99 16.73 8.71
C GLN A 89 -10.66 15.44 9.23
N LYS A 90 -10.86 15.32 10.55
CA LYS A 90 -11.57 14.17 11.14
C LYS A 90 -13.02 14.07 10.64
N GLN A 91 -13.72 15.19 10.57
CA GLN A 91 -15.11 15.22 10.08
C GLN A 91 -15.16 14.88 8.58
N ILE A 92 -14.29 15.48 7.77
CA ILE A 92 -14.15 15.19 6.34
C ILE A 92 -13.90 13.70 6.10
N ASN A 93 -12.95 13.10 6.83
CA ASN A 93 -12.63 11.68 6.72
C ASN A 93 -13.82 10.79 7.12
N THR A 94 -14.57 11.20 8.16
CA THR A 94 -15.79 10.50 8.56
C THR A 94 -16.83 10.52 7.45
N TYR A 95 -17.07 11.70 6.85
CA TYR A 95 -18.05 11.86 5.77
C TYR A 95 -17.64 11.10 4.51
N TYR A 96 -16.37 11.15 4.11
CA TYR A 96 -15.85 10.34 3.01
C TYR A 96 -16.04 8.84 3.25
N ASN A 97 -15.72 8.36 4.46
CA ASN A 97 -15.89 6.95 4.79
C ASN A 97 -17.37 6.52 4.76
N THR A 98 -18.28 7.39 5.19
CA THR A 98 -19.72 7.14 5.06
C THR A 98 -20.13 7.10 3.59
N LEU A 99 -19.68 8.06 2.80
CA LEU A 99 -19.99 8.20 1.38
C LEU A 99 -19.53 6.97 0.56
N ILE A 100 -18.33 6.44 0.83
CA ILE A 100 -17.83 5.23 0.18
C ILE A 100 -18.69 4.00 0.55
N LYS A 101 -19.20 3.92 1.79
CA LYS A 101 -20.02 2.79 2.25
C LYS A 101 -21.43 2.76 1.67
N THR A 102 -21.96 3.89 1.20
CA THR A 102 -23.34 3.98 0.72
C THR A 102 -23.57 3.39 -0.68
N ASN A 103 -22.52 2.98 -1.40
CA ASN A 103 -22.56 2.33 -2.72
C ASN A 103 -23.58 2.99 -3.68
N PHE A 104 -23.47 4.30 -3.84
CA PHE A 104 -24.38 5.14 -4.63
C PHE A 104 -23.82 5.39 -6.04
N ASP A 105 -24.72 5.65 -7.00
CA ASP A 105 -24.33 6.06 -8.34
C ASP A 105 -24.01 7.56 -8.37
N LYS A 106 -22.82 7.90 -8.87
CA LYS A 106 -22.33 9.28 -8.92
C LYS A 106 -23.20 10.16 -9.81
N ASP A 107 -23.81 9.59 -10.84
CA ASP A 107 -24.63 10.32 -11.81
C ASP A 107 -26.02 10.68 -11.24
N GLN A 108 -26.39 10.12 -10.09
CA GLN A 108 -27.66 10.39 -9.40
C GLN A 108 -27.56 11.53 -8.38
N LEU A 109 -26.37 12.08 -8.16
CA LEU A 109 -26.17 13.21 -7.27
C LEU A 109 -26.37 14.54 -8.02
N ALA A 110 -27.10 15.46 -7.39
CA ALA A 110 -27.18 16.84 -7.87
C ALA A 110 -25.91 17.63 -7.52
N THR A 111 -25.20 17.22 -6.46
CA THR A 111 -23.89 17.75 -6.10
C THR A 111 -22.79 17.11 -6.94
N SER A 112 -21.99 17.95 -7.61
CA SER A 112 -20.91 17.46 -8.47
C SER A 112 -19.66 17.14 -7.66
N PHE A 113 -19.04 16.00 -7.93
CA PHE A 113 -17.70 15.68 -7.43
C PHE A 113 -16.64 16.68 -7.90
N ASN A 114 -16.86 17.38 -9.01
CA ASN A 114 -15.95 18.42 -9.48
C ASN A 114 -15.87 19.61 -8.51
N GLU A 115 -16.97 19.93 -7.81
CA GLU A 115 -16.98 20.96 -6.78
C GLU A 115 -16.04 20.59 -5.63
N LEU A 116 -16.09 19.31 -5.20
CA LEU A 116 -15.24 18.78 -4.15
C LEU A 116 -13.77 18.79 -4.56
N GLN A 117 -13.46 18.39 -5.80
CA GLN A 117 -12.11 18.43 -6.36
C GLN A 117 -11.58 19.87 -6.42
N ASN A 118 -12.39 20.82 -6.88
CA ASN A 118 -11.99 22.23 -6.93
C ASN A 118 -11.63 22.78 -5.54
N ILE A 119 -12.41 22.42 -4.51
CA ILE A 119 -12.11 22.82 -3.14
C ILE A 119 -10.79 22.19 -2.67
N ASP A 120 -10.53 20.93 -3.01
CA ASP A 120 -9.28 20.25 -2.68
C ASP A 120 -8.06 20.89 -3.34
N ASP A 121 -8.18 21.26 -4.62
CA ASP A 121 -7.13 21.96 -5.35
C ASP A 121 -6.85 23.34 -4.71
N MET A 122 -7.90 24.07 -4.30
CA MET A 122 -7.75 25.34 -3.58
C MET A 122 -7.11 25.15 -2.19
N ILE A 123 -7.51 24.14 -1.42
CA ILE A 123 -6.88 23.83 -0.13
C ILE A 123 -5.39 23.56 -0.33
N HIS A 124 -5.03 22.77 -1.34
CA HIS A 124 -3.63 22.49 -1.66
C HIS A 124 -2.86 23.76 -2.02
N GLN A 125 -3.41 24.58 -2.93
CA GLN A 125 -2.78 25.84 -3.33
C GLN A 125 -2.55 26.79 -2.15
N TYR A 126 -3.57 27.01 -1.32
CA TYR A 126 -3.47 27.91 -0.17
C TYR A 126 -2.51 27.37 0.90
N SER A 127 -2.40 26.04 1.03
CA SER A 127 -1.44 25.40 1.92
C SER A 127 0.00 25.64 1.46
N GLU A 128 0.26 25.53 0.16
CA GLU A 128 1.57 25.83 -0.42
C GLU A 128 1.91 27.32 -0.31
N ASP A 129 0.94 28.21 -0.57
CA ASP A 129 1.14 29.65 -0.41
C ASP A 129 1.51 30.02 1.03
N LEU A 130 0.89 29.37 2.00
CA LEU A 130 1.16 29.56 3.43
C LEU A 130 2.52 29.00 3.87
N LYS A 131 3.00 27.92 3.25
CA LYS A 131 4.38 27.44 3.44
C LYS A 131 5.41 28.42 2.86
N ASN A 132 5.15 28.99 1.69
CA ASN A 132 6.08 29.85 0.98
C ASN A 132 6.12 31.30 1.52
N HIS A 133 4.98 31.83 1.93
CA HIS A 133 4.84 33.25 2.34
C HIS A 133 4.66 33.42 3.87
N GLY A 134 4.57 32.32 4.62
CA GLY A 134 4.37 32.34 6.07
C GLY A 134 2.92 32.64 6.48
N ALA A 135 2.73 32.88 7.79
CA ALA A 135 1.41 33.03 8.40
C ALA A 135 0.72 34.35 7.99
N ASN A 136 0.06 34.35 6.83
CA ASN A 136 -0.80 35.44 6.37
C ASN A 136 -2.24 35.21 6.86
N PRO A 137 -2.83 36.12 7.68
CA PRO A 137 -4.18 35.97 8.20
C PRO A 137 -5.27 35.80 7.13
N LYS A 138 -5.10 36.41 5.94
CA LYS A 138 -6.06 36.24 4.84
C LYS A 138 -6.04 34.81 4.30
N ILE A 139 -4.86 34.26 4.07
CA ILE A 139 -4.68 32.88 3.57
C ILE A 139 -5.20 31.89 4.61
N LEU A 140 -4.90 32.12 5.90
CA LEU A 140 -5.42 31.34 7.02
C LEU A 140 -6.95 31.30 7.07
N ASN A 141 -7.60 32.46 7.00
CA ASN A 141 -9.06 32.54 7.04
C ASN A 141 -9.69 31.88 5.81
N SER A 142 -9.12 32.09 4.62
CA SER A 142 -9.57 31.42 3.40
C SER A 142 -9.41 29.90 3.50
N LEU A 143 -8.30 29.41 4.05
CA LEU A 143 -8.08 27.97 4.25
C LEU A 143 -9.13 27.36 5.20
N MET A 144 -9.47 28.06 6.29
CA MET A 144 -10.53 27.59 7.20
C MET A 144 -11.92 27.58 6.54
N ASP A 145 -12.23 28.61 5.75
CA ASP A 145 -13.48 28.68 4.98
C ASP A 145 -13.56 27.54 3.95
N LEU A 146 -12.45 27.20 3.29
CA LEU A 146 -12.39 26.08 2.36
C LEU A 146 -12.65 24.74 3.05
N TYR A 147 -12.08 24.49 4.24
CA TYR A 147 -12.40 23.28 5.01
C TYR A 147 -13.88 23.21 5.40
N GLN A 148 -14.46 24.32 5.84
CA GLN A 148 -15.88 24.38 6.17
C GLN A 148 -16.76 24.11 4.95
N LYS A 149 -16.45 24.72 3.80
CA LYS A 149 -17.14 24.47 2.53
C LYS A 149 -17.04 23.01 2.12
N LYS A 150 -15.86 22.39 2.24
CA LYS A 150 -15.68 20.97 1.94
C LYS A 150 -16.62 20.09 2.77
N ILE A 151 -16.74 20.38 4.06
CA ILE A 151 -17.65 19.68 4.97
C ILE A 151 -19.10 19.84 4.52
N LEU A 152 -19.53 21.06 4.17
CA LEU A 152 -20.89 21.35 3.72
C LEU A 152 -21.24 20.61 2.41
N VAL A 153 -20.32 20.57 1.45
CA VAL A 153 -20.51 19.84 0.19
C VAL A 153 -20.67 18.34 0.46
N LEU A 154 -19.80 17.77 1.29
CA LEU A 154 -19.88 16.36 1.69
C LEU A 154 -21.19 16.04 2.43
N ASP A 155 -21.62 16.91 3.34
CA ASP A 155 -22.88 16.77 4.07
C ASP A 155 -24.08 16.76 3.09
N ARG A 156 -24.09 17.69 2.14
CA ARG A 156 -25.10 17.76 1.09
C ARG A 156 -25.14 16.49 0.24
N MET A 157 -23.98 15.96 -0.18
CA MET A 157 -23.90 14.70 -0.92
C MET A 157 -24.50 13.54 -0.13
N LEU A 158 -24.16 13.43 1.16
CA LEU A 158 -24.72 12.38 2.03
C LEU A 158 -26.24 12.51 2.17
N ASN A 159 -26.75 13.73 2.35
CA ASN A 159 -28.18 14.02 2.43
C ASN A 159 -28.92 13.68 1.11
N GLU A 160 -28.31 13.94 -0.04
CA GLU A 160 -28.85 13.56 -1.35
C GLU A 160 -28.94 12.03 -1.49
N ILE A 161 -27.91 11.29 -1.08
CA ILE A 161 -27.90 9.82 -1.09
C ILE A 161 -29.00 9.26 -0.19
N GLU A 162 -29.14 9.78 1.03
CA GLU A 162 -30.15 9.34 1.97
C GLU A 162 -31.56 9.58 1.44
N LYS A 163 -31.82 10.76 0.87
CA LYS A 163 -33.10 11.08 0.24
C LYS A 163 -33.40 10.10 -0.89
N ASN A 164 -32.46 9.88 -1.81
CA ASN A 164 -32.65 8.96 -2.93
C ASN A 164 -32.97 7.54 -2.46
N LYS A 165 -32.27 7.04 -1.43
CA LYS A 165 -32.56 5.74 -0.82
C LYS A 165 -33.98 5.66 -0.23
N ASN A 166 -34.44 6.72 0.44
CA ASN A 166 -35.78 6.76 1.02
C ASN A 166 -36.88 6.82 -0.05
N TYR A 167 -36.64 7.51 -1.17
CA TYR A 167 -37.58 7.53 -2.30
C TYR A 167 -37.73 6.16 -2.97
N GLU A 168 -36.63 5.45 -3.20
CA GLU A 168 -36.66 4.10 -3.80
C GLU A 168 -37.35 3.08 -2.88
N ASN A 169 -37.09 3.13 -1.57
CA ASN A 169 -37.75 2.27 -0.59
C ASN A 169 -39.27 2.48 -0.56
N ASN A 170 -39.75 3.73 -0.63
CA ASN A 170 -41.18 4.03 -0.64
C ASN A 170 -41.88 3.57 -1.93
N LYS A 171 -41.22 3.66 -3.10
CA LYS A 171 -41.79 3.15 -4.36
C LYS A 171 -41.96 1.63 -4.38
N THR A 172 -41.09 0.89 -3.67
CA THR A 172 -41.11 -0.58 -3.67
C THR A 172 -42.18 -1.15 -2.73
N GLN A 173 -42.78 -0.32 -1.86
CA GLN A 173 -43.82 -0.71 -0.90
C GLN A 173 -45.25 -0.37 -1.35
N ILE A 174 -45.41 0.19 -2.55
CA ILE A 174 -46.71 0.49 -3.19
C ILE A 174 -46.91 -0.47 -4.34
#